data_AF-A0A2V7Z9C9-F1
#
_entry.id   AF-A0A2V7Z9C9-F1
#
_cell.length_a   1.000
_cell.length_b   1.000
_cell.length_c   1.000
_cell.angle_alpha   90.00
_cell.angle_beta   90.00
_cell.angle_gamma   90.00
#
_symmetry.space_group_name_H-M   'P 1'
#
loop_
_entity.id
_entity.type
_entity.pdbx_description
1 polymer ?
#
loop_
_entity_poly.entity_id
_entity_poly.type
_entity_poly.pdbx_seq_one_letter_code
_entity_poly.pdbx_strand_id
1 'polypeptide(L)' 'MHWTSLHAVGYAGAGNVGNVGSIYTRIQDYKVDAGVGFEASISWRSYRALLGALAAKTVVNGVGGPRLLITLRTYR' A
#
# COMPACT_ATOMS: atom_id res chain seq x y z
N MET A 1 -22.34 15.97 -11.99
CA MET A 1 -20.91 15.69 -12.26
C MET A 1 -20.60 14.29 -11.78
N HIS A 2 -20.35 13.35 -12.68
CA HIS A 2 -19.81 12.02 -12.33
C HIS A 2 -18.32 12.20 -12.05
N TRP A 3 -17.92 12.20 -10.78
CA TRP A 3 -16.51 12.20 -10.41
C TRP A 3 -16.02 10.75 -10.50
N THR A 4 -15.43 10.41 -11.63
CA THR A 4 -14.65 9.18 -11.82
C THR A 4 -13.20 9.60 -11.94
N SER A 5 -12.38 9.28 -10.93
CA SER A 5 -10.94 9.55 -10.98
C SER A 5 -10.16 8.25 -10.90
N LEU A 6 -9.07 8.15 -11.65
CA LEU A 6 -8.13 7.04 -11.63
C LEU A 6 -6.73 7.64 -11.50
N HIS A 7 -6.01 7.23 -10.46
CA HIS A 7 -4.67 7.71 -10.15
C HIS A 7 -3.72 6.52 -10.08
N ALA A 8 -2.53 6.66 -10.66
CA ALA A 8 -1.41 5.77 -10.35
C ALA A 8 -0.76 6.22 -9.04
N VAL A 9 -0.40 5.27 -8.19
CA VAL A 9 0.23 5.53 -6.89
C VAL A 9 1.54 4.75 -6.79
N GLY A 10 2.57 5.44 -6.31
CA GLY A 10 3.83 4.84 -5.87
C GLY A 10 3.83 4.71 -4.35
N TYR A 11 4.30 3.58 -3.84
CA TYR A 11 4.44 3.29 -2.43
C TYR A 11 5.91 3.02 -2.10
N ALA A 12 6.38 3.63 -1.02
CA ALA A 12 7.65 3.28 -0.38
C ALA A 12 7.44 3.31 1.13
N GLY A 13 7.87 2.26 1.81
CA GLY A 13 7.78 2.14 3.26
C GLY A 13 9.04 1.50 3.83
N ALA A 14 9.40 1.89 5.04
CA ALA A 14 10.46 1.25 5.79
C ALA A 14 9.93 0.92 7.19
N GLY A 15 10.14 -0.32 7.63
CA GLY A 15 9.69 -0.77 8.93
C GLY A 15 10.52 -1.92 9.45
N ASN A 16 10.60 -2.04 10.77
CA ASN A 16 11.06 -3.24 11.44
C ASN A 16 9.94 -3.75 12.35
N VAL A 17 9.94 -5.07 12.58
CA VAL A 17 9.11 -5.68 13.63
C VAL A 17 9.98 -6.72 14.32
N GLY A 18 10.16 -6.59 15.63
CA GLY A 18 10.81 -7.61 16.44
C GLY A 18 10.75 -7.32 17.93
N ASN A 19 11.01 -8.34 18.75
CA ASN A 19 10.80 -8.31 20.20
C ASN A 19 12.01 -7.82 21.00
N VAL A 20 13.12 -7.43 20.34
CA VAL A 20 14.34 -6.99 21.02
C VAL A 20 14.53 -5.50 20.76
N GLY A 21 14.76 -4.69 21.81
CA GLY A 21 14.89 -3.23 21.67
C GLY A 21 16.03 -2.79 20.74
N SER A 22 17.10 -3.59 20.64
CA SER A 22 18.28 -3.33 19.79
C SER A 22 18.00 -3.32 18.28
N ILE A 23 16.84 -3.81 17.85
CA ILE A 23 16.43 -3.90 16.44
C ILE A 23 16.02 -2.50 15.95
N TYR A 24 15.45 -1.65 16.82
CA TYR A 24 15.04 -0.28 16.49
C TYR A 24 16.22 0.70 16.35
N THR A 25 17.38 0.36 16.92
CA THR A 25 18.62 1.16 16.83
C THR A 25 19.50 0.81 15.64
N ARG A 26 19.26 -0.31 14.97
CA ARG A 26 20.09 -0.81 13.86
C ARG A 26 19.37 -0.62 12.53
N ILE A 27 19.90 0.28 11.70
CA ILE A 27 19.38 0.54 10.34
C ILE A 27 19.40 -0.73 9.47
N GLN A 28 20.36 -1.62 9.71
CA GLN A 28 20.48 -2.91 9.01
C GLN A 28 19.30 -3.85 9.26
N ASP A 29 18.53 -3.66 10.31
CA ASP A 29 17.38 -4.51 10.62
C ASP A 29 16.07 -3.96 10.02
N TYR A 30 16.11 -2.80 9.36
CA TYR A 30 14.95 -2.24 8.67
C TYR A 30 14.69 -2.98 7.36
N LYS A 31 13.42 -3.33 7.15
CA LYS A 31 12.91 -3.83 5.88
C LYS A 31 12.37 -2.66 5.10
N VAL A 32 12.77 -2.54 3.84
CA VAL A 32 12.26 -1.52 2.92
C VAL A 32 11.39 -2.18 1.89
N ASP A 33 10.16 -1.70 1.77
CA ASP A 33 9.18 -2.14 0.81
C ASP A 33 8.93 -1.04 -0.22
N ALA A 34 8.83 -1.42 -1.49
CA ALA A 34 8.45 -0.51 -2.56
C ALA A 34 7.34 -1.15 -3.39
N GLY A 35 6.43 -0.34 -3.91
CA GLY A 35 5.30 -0.82 -4.67
C GLY A 35 4.70 0.22 -5.60
N VAL A 36 3.87 -0.26 -6.51
CA VAL A 36 3.10 0.55 -7.45
C VAL A 36 1.68 0.04 -7.50
N GLY A 37 0.74 0.94 -7.75
CA GLY A 37 -0.66 0.62 -7.72
C GLY A 37 -1.52 1.65 -8.42
N PHE A 38 -2.83 1.45 -8.30
CA PHE A 38 -3.84 2.37 -8.77
C PHE A 38 -4.93 2.55 -7.73
N GLU A 39 -5.46 3.76 -7.66
CA GLU A 39 -6.64 4.10 -6.89
C GLU A 39 -7.68 4.71 -7.82
N ALA A 40 -8.91 4.19 -7.75
CA ALA A 40 -10.04 4.67 -8.51
C ALA A 40 -11.18 5.10 -7.58
N SER A 41 -11.75 6.27 -7.84
CA SER A 41 -12.96 6.75 -7.18
C SER A 41 -14.11 6.70 -8.16
N ILE A 42 -15.20 6.02 -7.80
CA ILE A 42 -16.40 5.90 -8.62
C ILE A 42 -17.59 6.44 -7.82
N SER A 43 -18.23 7.47 -8.36
CA SER A 43 -19.49 8.01 -7.82
C SER A 43 -20.66 7.54 -8.69
N TRP A 44 -21.61 6.80 -8.12
CA TRP A 44 -22.86 6.43 -8.79
C TRP A 44 -24.08 6.74 -7.92
N ARG A 45 -24.92 7.69 -8.37
CA ARG A 45 -26.07 8.21 -7.61
C ARG A 45 -25.63 8.64 -6.20
N SER A 46 -26.18 8.01 -5.16
CA SER A 46 -25.83 8.25 -3.75
C SER A 46 -24.65 7.41 -3.27
N TYR A 47 -24.11 6.51 -4.09
CA TYR A 47 -23.02 5.62 -3.70
C TYR A 47 -21.68 6.17 -4.15
N ARG A 48 -20.71 6.15 -3.25
CA ARG A 48 -19.31 6.43 -3.57
C ARG A 48 -18.49 5.19 -3.26
N ALA A 49 -17.76 4.70 -4.25
CA ALA A 49 -16.83 3.58 -4.11
C ALA A 49 -15.40 4.06 -4.34
N LEU A 50 -14.49 3.63 -3.47
CA LEU A 50 -13.05 3.75 -3.63
C LEU A 50 -12.51 2.34 -3.86
N LEU A 51 -11.83 2.17 -4.99
CA LEU A 51 -11.12 0.95 -5.37
C LEU A 51 -9.63 1.24 -5.30
N GLY A 52 -8.86 0.35 -4.71
CA GLY A 52 -7.41 0.41 -4.69
C GLY A 52 -6.82 -0.94 -5.04
N ALA A 53 -5.74 -0.95 -5.82
CA ALA A 53 -4.91 -2.12 -6.00
C ALA A 53 -3.45 -1.72 -5.90
N LEU A 54 -2.66 -2.46 -5.14
CA LEU A 54 -1.25 -2.20 -4.89
C LEU A 54 -0.46 -3.50 -5.04
N ALA A 55 0.59 -3.46 -5.86
CA ALA A 55 1.62 -4.48 -5.92
C ALA A 55 2.88 -3.95 -5.23
N ALA A 56 3.34 -4.64 -4.18
CA ALA A 56 4.52 -4.24 -3.44
C ALA A 56 5.49 -5.41 -3.24
N LYS A 57 6.77 -5.11 -3.13
CA LYS A 57 7.82 -6.09 -2.85
C LYS A 57 8.83 -5.49 -1.88
N THR A 58 9.32 -6.33 -0.97
CA THR A 58 10.45 -5.96 -0.12
C THR A 58 11.72 -5.89 -0.96
N VAL A 59 12.34 -4.72 -0.99
CA VAL A 59 13.54 -4.42 -1.77
C VAL A 59 14.83 -4.57 -0.95
N VAL A 60 14.76 -4.43 0.38
CA VAL A 60 15.91 -4.52 1.28
C VAL A 60 15.57 -5.37 2.50
N ASN A 61 16.48 -6.27 2.90
CA ASN A 61 16.41 -7.11 4.11
C ASN A 61 15.10 -7.92 4.27
N GLY A 62 14.45 -8.24 3.15
CA GLY A 62 13.23 -9.03 3.10
C GLY A 62 13.42 -10.38 2.44
N VAL A 63 12.84 -11.41 3.04
CA VAL A 63 12.60 -12.69 2.37
C VAL A 63 11.09 -12.75 2.11
N GLY A 64 10.68 -12.33 0.91
CA GLY A 64 9.26 -12.19 0.58
C GLY A 64 9.05 -11.98 -0.91
N GLY A 65 8.09 -12.72 -1.47
CA GLY A 65 7.62 -12.53 -2.84
C GLY A 65 6.80 -11.24 -3.00
N PRO A 66 6.46 -10.87 -4.25
CA PRO A 66 5.54 -9.76 -4.49
C PRO A 66 4.20 -10.00 -3.78
N ARG A 67 3.68 -8.96 -3.15
CA ARG A 67 2.40 -8.93 -2.45
C ARG A 67 1.42 -8.07 -3.24
N LEU A 68 0.20 -8.57 -3.36
CA LEU A 68 -0.92 -7.86 -3.97
C LEU A 68 -1.94 -7.52 -2.89
N LEU A 69 -2.37 -6.27 -2.87
CA LEU A 69 -3.39 -5.78 -1.97
C LEU A 69 -4.48 -5.12 -2.81
N ILE A 70 -5.72 -5.55 -2.60
CA ILE A 70 -6.90 -4.99 -3.27
C ILE A 70 -7.83 -4.48 -2.17
N THR A 71 -8.26 -3.24 -2.29
CA THR A 71 -9.15 -2.58 -1.33
C THR A 71 -10.40 -2.09 -2.06
N LEU A 72 -11.55 -2.35 -1.47
CA LEU A 72 -12.82 -1.77 -1.87
C LEU A 72 -13.44 -1.12 -0.64
N ARG A 73 -13.74 0.17 -0.72
CA ARG A 73 -14.44 0.91 0.32
C ARG A 73 -15.64 1.64 -0.27
N THR A 74 -16.81 1.41 0.30
CA THR A 74 -18.05 2.03 -0.16
C THR A 74 -18.62 2.96 0.92
N TYR A 75 -19.21 4.05 0.47
CA TYR A 75 -19.88 5.06 1.29
C TYR A 75 -21.26 5.36 0.68
N ARG A 76 -22.21 5.74 1.54
CA ARG A 76 -23.58 6.08 1.19
C ARG A 76 -23.89 7.53 1.57
#